data_AF-A0A2R6INE4-F1
#
_entry.id   AF-A0A2R6INE4-F1
#
_cell.length_a   1.000
_cell.length_b   1.000
_cell.length_c   1.000
_cell.angle_alpha   90.00
_cell.angle_beta   90.00
_cell.angle_gamma   90.00
#
_symmetry.space_group_name_H-M   'P 1'
#
loop_
_entity.id
_entity.type
_entity.pdbx_description
1 polymer ?
#
loop_
_entity_poly.entity_id
_entity_poly.type
_entity_poly.pdbx_seq_one_letter_code
_entity_poly.pdbx_strand_id
1 'polypeptide(L)'
;MTVVLCGVGADTGNVRPVPRVDADGRVEYVPIPEKGATSETATYGTIDQRFGDGVLADLIDGVRPNSDGEWVTDAAAVRDQPVHHDPNLEALTYGEHRPGYVTKLRDLTPGDVVAFYGGFPSADSEYKHRYLFGYFTVADRPTVLDPGMDLAEKRARLDDHPANAHARRFEGHDDLYYHDPAFTDRPRPVVLVAGRDPGGLLDRAVRLSDRRRGPNYYMADDVAAVLRPRSRTEHGTHLGGFKPALWCDVHADEFIRFVSKGP
;
A
#
# COMPACT_ATOMS: atom_id res chain seq x y z
N MET A 1 -3.09 -7.04 20.53
CA MET A 1 -3.36 -6.03 19.49
C MET A 1 -2.06 -5.32 19.18
N THR A 2 -1.63 -5.41 17.94
CA THR A 2 -0.37 -4.92 17.40
C THR A 2 -0.65 -4.15 16.11
N VAL A 3 0.33 -3.36 15.67
CA VAL A 3 0.24 -2.63 14.41
C VAL A 3 1.34 -3.12 13.48
N VAL A 4 0.98 -3.42 12.24
CA VAL A 4 1.96 -3.65 11.17
C VAL A 4 1.92 -2.46 10.21
N LEU A 5 3.05 -1.76 10.08
CA LEU A 5 3.22 -0.68 9.10
C LEU A 5 3.71 -1.28 7.79
N CYS A 6 2.98 -1.05 6.70
CA CYS A 6 3.26 -1.54 5.36
C CYS A 6 3.69 -0.39 4.45
N GLY A 7 4.91 -0.49 3.94
CA GLY A 7 5.44 0.45 2.95
C GLY A 7 4.90 0.20 1.55
N VAL A 8 3.98 1.04 1.08
CA VAL A 8 3.19 0.82 -0.16
C VAL A 8 2.88 2.17 -0.86
N GLY A 9 1.99 2.16 -1.83
CA GLY A 9 1.55 3.35 -2.58
C GLY A 9 2.47 3.72 -3.73
N ALA A 10 1.91 4.48 -4.66
CA ALA A 10 2.59 4.94 -5.86
C ALA A 10 3.82 5.79 -5.55
N ASP A 11 4.87 5.62 -6.36
CA ASP A 11 6.13 6.32 -6.21
C ASP A 11 6.82 6.54 -7.57
N THR A 12 8.05 7.02 -7.54
CA THR A 12 8.84 7.34 -8.74
C THR A 12 9.09 6.13 -9.65
N GLY A 13 8.83 4.91 -9.16
CA GLY A 13 8.89 3.70 -9.94
C GLY A 13 7.72 3.54 -10.92
N ASN A 14 6.55 4.12 -10.64
CA ASN A 14 5.32 3.74 -11.32
C ASN A 14 4.37 4.89 -11.69
N VAL A 15 4.49 6.07 -11.09
CA VAL A 15 3.70 7.26 -11.45
C VAL A 15 4.57 8.51 -11.48
N ARG A 16 4.20 9.48 -12.32
CA ARG A 16 4.78 10.83 -12.32
C ARG A 16 3.72 11.89 -12.66
N PRO A 17 3.68 13.03 -11.95
CA PRO A 17 4.35 13.26 -10.67
C PRO A 17 3.91 12.25 -9.60
N VAL A 18 4.75 12.09 -8.57
CA VAL A 18 4.37 11.31 -7.38
C VAL A 18 3.40 12.15 -6.53
N PRO A 19 2.38 11.53 -5.90
CA PRO A 19 1.47 12.25 -5.01
C PRO A 19 2.22 13.05 -3.94
N ARG A 20 1.63 14.18 -3.56
CA ARG A 20 2.20 15.15 -2.61
C ARG A 20 1.30 15.29 -1.40
N VAL A 21 1.92 15.62 -0.28
CA VAL A 21 1.21 16.13 0.90
C VAL A 21 1.05 17.63 0.74
N ASP A 22 -0.19 18.12 0.69
CA ASP A 22 -0.48 19.55 0.56
C ASP A 22 -0.21 20.33 1.86
N ALA A 23 -0.45 21.64 1.84
CA ALA A 23 -0.25 22.51 3.01
C ALA A 23 -1.20 22.20 4.18
N ASP A 24 -2.34 21.57 3.91
CA ASP A 24 -3.28 21.09 4.94
C ASP A 24 -2.92 19.70 5.46
N GLY A 25 -1.84 19.09 4.95
CA GLY A 25 -1.43 17.74 5.32
C GLY A 25 -2.24 16.65 4.61
N ARG A 26 -3.04 16.98 3.60
CA ARG A 26 -3.84 16.03 2.83
C ARG A 26 -3.01 15.38 1.74
N VAL A 27 -3.40 14.17 1.33
CA VAL A 27 -2.77 13.45 0.21
C VAL A 27 -3.84 12.79 -0.65
N GLU A 28 -3.75 13.00 -1.95
CA GLU A 28 -4.54 12.24 -2.91
C GLU A 28 -3.95 10.82 -3.02
N TYR A 29 -4.74 9.80 -2.68
CA TYR A 29 -4.27 8.42 -2.80
C TYR A 29 -4.36 7.98 -4.26
N VAL A 30 -3.21 7.93 -4.91
CA VAL A 30 -3.06 7.38 -6.26
C VAL A 30 -2.61 5.92 -6.14
N PRO A 31 -3.43 4.93 -6.54
CA PRO A 31 -3.01 3.53 -6.58
C PRO A 31 -1.89 3.32 -7.61
N ILE A 32 -1.22 2.16 -7.56
CA ILE A 32 -0.22 1.83 -8.59
C ILE A 32 -0.92 1.37 -9.88
N PRO A 33 -0.31 1.50 -11.07
CA PRO A 33 -0.87 0.95 -12.30
C PRO A 33 -0.85 -0.58 -12.26
N GLU A 34 -1.91 -1.21 -12.76
CA GLU A 34 -1.96 -2.66 -12.97
C GLU A 34 -1.01 -3.08 -14.09
N LYS A 35 -0.36 -4.24 -13.93
CA LYS A 35 0.72 -4.75 -14.77
C LYS A 35 0.25 -5.70 -15.88
N GLY A 36 -0.91 -6.31 -15.71
CA GLY A 36 -1.39 -7.39 -16.57
C GLY A 36 -2.90 -7.41 -16.72
N ALA A 37 -3.40 -8.55 -17.20
CA ALA A 37 -4.83 -8.77 -17.31
C ALA A 37 -5.46 -8.77 -15.90
N THR A 38 -6.59 -8.11 -15.79
CA THR A 38 -7.32 -7.94 -14.53
C THR A 38 -8.80 -7.81 -14.84
N SER A 39 -9.66 -8.18 -13.90
CA SER A 39 -11.08 -7.82 -13.93
C SER A 39 -11.35 -6.44 -13.30
N GLU A 40 -10.32 -5.72 -12.85
CA GLU A 40 -10.47 -4.35 -12.37
C GLU A 40 -11.02 -3.44 -13.47
N THR A 41 -12.13 -2.77 -13.17
CA THR A 41 -12.79 -1.84 -14.07
C THR A 41 -12.40 -0.40 -13.79
N ALA A 42 -11.88 -0.11 -12.60
CA ALA A 42 -11.39 1.21 -12.25
C ALA A 42 -10.09 1.54 -13.00
N THR A 43 -10.11 2.68 -13.66
CA THR A 43 -8.95 3.30 -14.32
C THR A 43 -8.68 4.67 -13.70
N TYR A 44 -7.51 5.24 -13.96
CA TYR A 44 -7.22 6.62 -13.53
C TYR A 44 -8.21 7.65 -14.07
N GLY A 45 -8.84 7.36 -15.22
CA GLY A 45 -9.87 8.20 -15.83
C GLY A 45 -11.27 8.06 -15.22
N THR A 46 -11.48 7.09 -14.32
CA THR A 46 -12.79 6.82 -13.69
C THR A 46 -12.82 7.08 -12.19
N ILE A 47 -11.65 7.17 -11.55
CA ILE A 47 -11.55 7.41 -10.11
C ILE A 47 -11.53 8.91 -9.87
N ASP A 48 -12.54 9.41 -9.15
CA ASP A 48 -12.65 10.81 -8.78
C ASP A 48 -11.53 11.23 -7.82
N GLN A 49 -11.12 12.48 -7.92
CA GLN A 49 -10.24 13.10 -6.93
C GLN A 49 -11.01 13.31 -5.61
N ARG A 50 -10.37 13.03 -4.49
CA ARG A 50 -10.87 13.31 -3.15
C ARG A 50 -10.88 14.81 -2.86
N PHE A 51 -9.89 15.55 -3.37
CA PHE A 51 -9.69 16.98 -3.07
C PHE A 51 -9.81 17.91 -4.29
N GLY A 52 -10.45 17.45 -5.37
CA GLY A 52 -10.71 18.24 -6.57
C GLY A 52 -11.95 17.77 -7.33
N ASP A 53 -12.29 18.46 -8.42
CA ASP A 53 -13.49 18.20 -9.22
C ASP A 53 -13.22 17.29 -10.46
N GLY A 54 -12.01 16.74 -10.56
CA GLY A 54 -11.56 15.91 -11.68
C GLY A 54 -11.38 14.45 -11.30
N VAL A 55 -10.65 13.72 -12.15
CA VAL A 55 -10.27 12.32 -11.94
C VAL A 55 -8.77 12.20 -11.68
N LEU A 56 -8.31 11.05 -11.16
CA LEU A 56 -6.89 10.85 -10.83
C LEU A 56 -5.95 11.04 -12.02
N ALA A 57 -6.40 10.75 -13.25
CA ALA A 57 -5.64 10.99 -14.46
C ALA A 57 -5.27 12.47 -14.68
N ASP A 58 -6.03 13.41 -14.11
CA ASP A 58 -5.72 14.85 -14.21
C ASP A 58 -4.56 15.27 -13.31
N LEU A 59 -4.13 14.40 -12.39
CA LEU A 59 -3.06 14.65 -11.43
C LEU A 59 -1.72 14.01 -11.82
N ILE A 60 -1.70 13.22 -12.89
CA ILE A 60 -0.53 12.45 -13.33
C ILE A 60 -0.23 12.68 -14.82
N ASP A 61 1.04 12.84 -15.15
CA ASP A 61 1.55 13.00 -16.51
C ASP A 61 1.97 11.67 -17.14
N GLY A 62 2.11 10.62 -16.33
CA GLY A 62 2.44 9.31 -16.84
C GLY A 62 2.48 8.21 -15.80
N VAL A 63 2.31 7.01 -16.31
CA VAL A 63 2.27 5.76 -15.54
C VAL A 63 3.24 4.77 -16.12
N ARG A 64 3.72 3.87 -15.28
CA ARG A 64 4.63 2.81 -15.66
C ARG A 64 4.23 1.53 -14.94
N PRO A 65 3.32 0.72 -15.54
CA PRO A 65 2.89 -0.58 -15.03
C PRO A 65 4.06 -1.44 -14.54
N ASN A 66 5.01 -1.70 -15.44
CA ASN A 66 6.23 -2.42 -15.14
C ASN A 66 7.32 -1.43 -14.78
N SER A 67 7.77 -1.40 -13.52
CA SER A 67 8.68 -0.36 -12.99
C SER A 67 10.03 -0.22 -13.71
N ASP A 68 10.35 -1.13 -14.62
CA ASP A 68 11.50 -1.19 -15.53
C ASP A 68 11.14 -0.97 -17.02
N GLY A 69 9.85 -0.93 -17.35
CA GLY A 69 9.34 -0.69 -18.70
C GLY A 69 9.29 0.78 -19.12
N GLU A 70 8.67 1.03 -20.27
CA GLU A 70 8.48 2.37 -20.81
C GLU A 70 7.39 3.14 -20.05
N TRP A 71 7.53 4.46 -20.02
CA TRP A 71 6.50 5.35 -19.50
C TRP A 71 5.37 5.50 -20.51
N VAL A 72 4.14 5.25 -20.07
CA VAL A 72 2.94 5.64 -20.80
C VAL A 72 2.63 7.10 -20.45
N THR A 73 2.66 7.98 -21.46
CA THR A 73 2.42 9.43 -21.30
C THR A 73 1.34 9.97 -22.22
N ASP A 74 0.82 9.15 -23.13
CA ASP A 74 -0.35 9.53 -23.90
C ASP A 74 -1.54 9.69 -22.94
N ALA A 75 -2.20 10.85 -22.96
CA ALA A 75 -3.20 11.19 -21.96
C ALA A 75 -4.43 10.26 -22.00
N ALA A 76 -4.83 9.78 -23.17
CA ALA A 76 -5.92 8.81 -23.30
C ALA A 76 -5.48 7.45 -22.73
N ALA A 77 -4.28 6.98 -23.07
CA ALA A 77 -3.74 5.74 -22.51
C ALA A 77 -3.56 5.78 -20.98
N VAL A 78 -3.15 6.93 -20.42
CA VAL A 78 -3.07 7.13 -18.96
C VAL A 78 -4.46 7.06 -18.32
N ARG A 79 -5.48 7.68 -18.94
CA ARG A 79 -6.87 7.61 -18.46
C ARG A 79 -7.43 6.19 -18.49
N ASP A 80 -7.12 5.43 -19.53
CA ASP A 80 -7.64 4.07 -19.72
C ASP A 80 -6.85 3.01 -18.95
N GLN A 81 -5.68 3.36 -18.39
CA GLN A 81 -4.86 2.42 -17.62
C GLN A 81 -5.59 1.95 -16.36
N PRO A 82 -5.84 0.63 -16.21
CA PRO A 82 -6.40 0.07 -14.99
C PRO A 82 -5.47 0.28 -13.80
N VAL A 83 -6.06 0.48 -12.63
CA VAL A 83 -5.32 0.62 -11.38
C VAL A 83 -5.18 -0.71 -10.64
N HIS A 84 -4.27 -0.76 -9.69
CA HIS A 84 -4.10 -1.85 -8.75
C HIS A 84 -4.21 -1.30 -7.33
N HIS A 85 -5.35 -1.54 -6.69
CA HIS A 85 -5.64 -1.08 -5.33
C HIS A 85 -4.85 -1.90 -4.29
N ASP A 86 -3.71 -1.36 -3.88
CA ASP A 86 -2.82 -2.01 -2.91
C ASP A 86 -2.24 -0.98 -1.93
N PRO A 87 -2.98 -0.62 -0.86
CA PRO A 87 -4.26 -1.18 -0.39
C PRO A 87 -5.51 -0.68 -1.13
N ASN A 88 -6.62 -1.40 -0.99
CA ASN A 88 -7.96 -0.86 -1.24
C ASN A 88 -8.52 -0.30 0.08
N LEU A 89 -8.48 1.02 0.25
CA LEU A 89 -8.92 1.69 1.47
C LEU A 89 -10.42 1.99 1.52
N GLU A 90 -11.15 1.82 0.41
CA GLU A 90 -12.61 1.90 0.40
C GLU A 90 -13.22 0.56 0.82
N ALA A 91 -12.76 -0.54 0.22
CA ALA A 91 -13.19 -1.89 0.57
C ALA A 91 -12.44 -2.49 1.78
N LEU A 92 -11.50 -1.73 2.37
CA LEU A 92 -10.66 -2.14 3.50
C LEU A 92 -10.01 -3.51 3.30
N THR A 93 -9.25 -3.68 2.22
CA THR A 93 -8.51 -4.92 1.94
C THR A 93 -7.10 -4.65 1.45
N TYR A 94 -6.19 -5.56 1.74
CA TYR A 94 -4.79 -5.49 1.34
C TYR A 94 -4.27 -6.87 1.00
N GLY A 95 -3.50 -6.99 -0.08
CA GLY A 95 -2.91 -8.25 -0.51
C GLY A 95 -1.40 -8.11 -0.70
N GLU A 96 -0.61 -9.09 -0.29
CA GLU A 96 0.84 -8.96 -0.31
C GLU A 96 1.56 -10.29 -0.50
N HIS A 97 2.69 -10.27 -1.21
CA HIS A 97 3.47 -11.46 -1.59
C HIS A 97 4.96 -11.33 -1.22
N ARG A 98 5.43 -10.12 -0.87
CA ARG A 98 6.82 -9.87 -0.46
C ARG A 98 7.13 -10.64 0.83
N PRO A 99 8.17 -11.50 0.88
CA PRO A 99 8.38 -12.41 2.02
C PRO A 99 8.44 -11.75 3.40
N GLY A 100 9.08 -10.57 3.49
CA GLY A 100 9.20 -9.82 4.74
C GLY A 100 7.89 -9.20 5.24
N TYR A 101 6.92 -9.03 4.34
CA TYR A 101 5.57 -8.58 4.66
C TYR A 101 4.68 -9.76 4.99
N VAL A 102 4.64 -10.79 4.13
CA VAL A 102 3.90 -12.05 4.32
C VAL A 102 4.17 -12.63 5.70
N THR A 103 5.45 -12.70 6.11
CA THR A 103 5.85 -13.22 7.43
C THR A 103 5.16 -12.47 8.57
N LYS A 104 4.93 -11.17 8.42
CA LYS A 104 4.25 -10.36 9.45
C LYS A 104 2.74 -10.45 9.32
N LEU A 105 2.22 -10.27 8.11
CA LEU A 105 0.79 -10.17 7.87
C LEU A 105 0.05 -11.46 8.23
N ARG A 106 0.62 -12.63 7.96
CA ARG A 106 -0.04 -13.93 8.22
C ARG A 106 -0.33 -14.21 9.71
N ASP A 107 0.42 -13.58 10.61
CA ASP A 107 0.31 -13.79 12.06
C ASP A 107 -0.65 -12.79 12.73
N LEU A 108 -1.30 -11.93 11.93
CA LEU A 108 -2.29 -10.98 12.42
C LEU A 108 -3.57 -11.68 12.89
N THR A 109 -4.21 -11.06 13.87
CA THR A 109 -5.45 -11.51 14.49
C THR A 109 -6.50 -10.40 14.44
N PRO A 110 -7.80 -10.74 14.51
CA PRO A 110 -8.87 -9.74 14.59
C PRO A 110 -8.62 -8.68 15.67
N GLY A 111 -8.70 -7.41 15.31
CA GLY A 111 -8.41 -6.27 16.19
C GLY A 111 -6.95 -5.80 16.19
N ASP A 112 -6.03 -6.50 15.53
CA ASP A 112 -4.76 -5.88 15.12
C ASP A 112 -5.02 -4.81 14.03
N VAL A 113 -4.00 -4.02 13.69
CA VAL A 113 -4.10 -2.95 12.70
C VAL A 113 -3.05 -3.12 11.60
N VAL A 114 -3.47 -2.92 10.36
CA VAL A 114 -2.56 -2.73 9.23
C VAL A 114 -2.60 -1.27 8.82
N ALA A 115 -1.45 -0.61 8.79
CA ALA A 115 -1.34 0.79 8.45
C ALA A 115 -0.35 1.01 7.30
N PHE A 116 -0.64 1.97 6.44
CA PHE A 116 0.02 2.12 5.14
C PHE A 116 0.78 3.43 5.06
N TYR A 117 2.04 3.33 4.66
CA TYR A 117 2.88 4.51 4.50
C TYR A 117 3.58 4.56 3.14
N GLY A 118 3.69 5.78 2.61
CA GLY A 118 4.24 6.10 1.31
C GLY A 118 5.37 7.12 1.39
N GLY A 119 5.99 7.42 0.25
CA GLY A 119 7.06 8.41 0.14
C GLY A 119 6.60 9.63 -0.65
N PHE A 120 6.23 10.71 0.02
CA PHE A 120 5.63 11.87 -0.62
C PHE A 120 6.45 13.14 -0.37
N PRO A 121 6.60 14.03 -1.36
CA PRO A 121 7.02 15.40 -1.11
C PRO A 121 5.96 16.14 -0.29
N SER A 122 6.34 17.28 0.29
CA SER A 122 5.40 18.24 0.88
C SER A 122 5.21 19.44 -0.04
N ALA A 123 4.21 20.28 0.26
CA ALA A 123 4.02 21.55 -0.43
C ALA A 123 5.29 22.43 -0.48
N ASP A 124 6.07 22.42 0.61
CA ASP A 124 7.26 23.26 0.74
C ASP A 124 8.58 22.58 0.33
N SER A 125 8.54 21.30 -0.08
CA SER A 125 9.78 20.57 -0.37
C SER A 125 9.60 19.39 -1.32
N GLU A 126 10.46 19.33 -2.33
CA GLU A 126 10.65 18.15 -3.18
C GLU A 126 11.28 16.96 -2.44
N TYR A 127 11.85 17.21 -1.26
CA TYR A 127 12.37 16.15 -0.42
C TYR A 127 11.23 15.29 0.09
N LYS A 128 11.26 13.99 -0.25
CA LYS A 128 10.21 13.05 0.15
C LYS A 128 10.36 12.69 1.62
N HIS A 129 9.28 12.76 2.39
CA HIS A 129 9.21 12.11 3.70
C HIS A 129 8.37 10.84 3.63
N ARG A 130 8.49 10.02 4.67
CA ARG A 130 7.63 8.85 4.86
C ARG A 130 6.38 9.31 5.59
N TYR A 131 5.23 9.13 4.97
CA TYR A 131 3.95 9.53 5.55
C TYR A 131 3.05 8.32 5.66
N LEU A 132 2.48 8.14 6.84
CA LEU A 132 1.32 7.29 7.01
C LEU A 132 0.11 7.98 6.37
N PHE A 133 -0.62 7.28 5.53
CA PHE A 133 -1.74 7.87 4.78
C PHE A 133 -3.07 7.12 4.97
N GLY A 134 -3.06 5.88 5.45
CA GLY A 134 -4.27 5.10 5.67
C GLY A 134 -4.03 3.93 6.61
N TYR A 135 -5.10 3.32 7.10
CA TYR A 135 -5.04 2.09 7.89
C TYR A 135 -6.39 1.37 7.87
N PHE A 136 -6.45 0.16 8.40
CA PHE A 136 -7.69 -0.44 8.84
C PHE A 136 -7.45 -1.41 9.99
N THR A 137 -8.52 -1.70 10.73
CA THR A 137 -8.52 -2.74 11.75
C THR A 137 -8.74 -4.10 11.09
N VAL A 138 -7.95 -5.10 11.45
CA VAL A 138 -8.08 -6.46 10.94
C VAL A 138 -9.42 -7.05 11.38
N ALA A 139 -10.24 -7.48 10.41
CA ALA A 139 -11.56 -8.05 10.65
C ALA A 139 -11.45 -9.53 11.04
N ASP A 140 -10.70 -10.29 10.24
CA ASP A 140 -10.58 -11.74 10.32
C ASP A 140 -9.13 -12.19 10.24
N ARG A 141 -8.88 -13.47 10.53
CA ARG A 141 -7.55 -14.05 10.30
C ARG A 141 -7.20 -13.91 8.80
N PRO A 142 -5.97 -13.48 8.48
CA PRO A 142 -5.52 -13.35 7.10
C PRO A 142 -5.68 -14.65 6.30
N THR A 143 -6.17 -14.54 5.08
CA THR A 143 -6.20 -15.65 4.12
C THR A 143 -4.81 -15.81 3.53
N VAL A 144 -4.22 -16.99 3.69
CA VAL A 144 -2.94 -17.34 3.06
C VAL A 144 -3.20 -18.25 1.88
N LEU A 145 -2.65 -17.88 0.73
CA LEU A 145 -2.70 -18.65 -0.52
C LEU A 145 -1.29 -19.18 -0.79
N ASP A 146 -1.07 -20.45 -0.45
CA ASP A 146 0.23 -21.08 -0.64
C ASP A 146 0.42 -21.49 -2.10
N PRO A 147 1.67 -21.49 -2.59
CA PRO A 147 1.96 -21.87 -3.97
C PRO A 147 1.49 -23.25 -4.41
N GLY A 148 1.40 -24.19 -3.46
CA GLY A 148 1.00 -25.57 -3.73
C GLY A 148 -0.51 -25.81 -3.75
N MET A 149 -1.32 -24.80 -3.46
CA MET A 149 -2.78 -24.91 -3.56
C MET A 149 -3.20 -25.04 -5.02
N ASP A 150 -4.19 -25.89 -5.29
CA ASP A 150 -4.77 -25.98 -6.62
C ASP A 150 -5.62 -24.73 -6.96
N LEU A 151 -5.95 -24.57 -8.25
CA LEU A 151 -6.68 -23.40 -8.74
C LEU A 151 -8.10 -23.30 -8.17
N ALA A 152 -8.76 -24.43 -7.92
CA ALA A 152 -10.11 -24.44 -7.38
C ALA A 152 -10.12 -23.98 -5.91
N GLU A 153 -9.15 -24.43 -5.12
CA GLU A 153 -8.95 -24.00 -3.74
C GLU A 153 -8.58 -22.52 -3.66
N LYS A 154 -7.65 -22.04 -4.51
CA LYS A 154 -7.31 -20.62 -4.61
C LYS A 154 -8.55 -19.79 -4.94
N ARG A 155 -9.33 -20.20 -5.95
CA ARG A 155 -10.56 -19.52 -6.38
C ARG A 155 -11.55 -19.41 -5.23
N ALA A 156 -11.88 -20.53 -4.59
CA ALA A 156 -12.83 -20.54 -3.46
C ALA A 156 -12.41 -19.60 -2.32
N ARG A 157 -11.10 -19.48 -2.02
CA ARG A 157 -10.58 -18.55 -1.02
C ARG A 157 -10.58 -17.09 -1.49
N LEU A 158 -10.46 -16.83 -2.79
CA LEU A 158 -10.47 -15.50 -3.38
C LEU A 158 -11.88 -14.94 -3.57
N ASP A 159 -12.89 -15.80 -3.69
CA ASP A 159 -14.31 -15.41 -3.79
C ASP A 159 -14.79 -14.63 -2.54
N ASP A 160 -14.15 -14.85 -1.39
CA ASP A 160 -14.38 -14.08 -0.15
C ASP A 160 -13.70 -12.69 -0.16
N HIS A 161 -12.85 -12.39 -1.15
CA HIS A 161 -12.04 -11.17 -1.25
C HIS A 161 -12.15 -10.49 -2.63
N PRO A 162 -13.36 -10.27 -3.20
CA PRO A 162 -13.52 -9.87 -4.59
C PRO A 162 -12.99 -8.46 -4.90
N ALA A 163 -12.92 -7.59 -3.90
CA ALA A 163 -12.38 -6.22 -4.04
C ALA A 163 -10.85 -6.15 -3.90
N ASN A 164 -10.19 -7.28 -3.60
CA ASN A 164 -8.74 -7.34 -3.48
C ASN A 164 -8.10 -7.44 -4.87
N ALA A 165 -7.06 -6.63 -5.10
CA ALA A 165 -6.42 -6.57 -6.42
C ALA A 165 -5.81 -7.92 -6.87
N HIS A 166 -5.47 -8.81 -5.93
CA HIS A 166 -4.96 -10.15 -6.25
C HIS A 166 -6.08 -11.09 -6.70
N ALA A 167 -7.30 -10.93 -6.19
CA ALA A 167 -8.50 -11.63 -6.69
C ALA A 167 -8.87 -11.15 -8.09
N ARG A 168 -8.84 -9.84 -8.33
CA ARG A 168 -9.07 -9.26 -9.66
C ARG A 168 -8.05 -9.75 -10.71
N ARG A 169 -6.79 -9.86 -10.32
CA ARG A 169 -5.73 -10.41 -11.18
C ARG A 169 -5.92 -11.90 -11.43
N PHE A 170 -6.33 -12.67 -10.43
CA PHE A 170 -6.65 -14.09 -10.60
C PHE A 170 -7.79 -14.30 -11.60
N GLU A 171 -8.85 -13.50 -11.55
CA GLU A 171 -9.95 -13.56 -12.53
C GLU A 171 -9.46 -13.26 -13.96
N GLY A 172 -8.50 -12.35 -14.13
CA GLY A 172 -7.93 -12.01 -15.43
C GLY A 172 -6.96 -13.05 -16.02
N HIS A 173 -6.32 -13.86 -15.18
CA HIS A 173 -5.24 -14.78 -15.58
C HIS A 173 -5.53 -16.27 -15.33
N ASP A 174 -6.56 -16.60 -14.57
CA ASP A 174 -6.85 -17.95 -14.04
C ASP A 174 -5.74 -18.53 -13.15
N ASP A 175 -4.81 -17.68 -12.66
CA ASP A 175 -3.83 -18.01 -11.62
C ASP A 175 -3.23 -16.74 -10.97
N LEU A 176 -2.56 -16.89 -9.82
CA LEU A 176 -1.91 -15.81 -9.05
C LEU A 176 -0.44 -15.64 -9.46
N TYR A 177 -0.02 -14.49 -10.01
CA TYR A 177 1.40 -14.15 -10.29
C TYR A 177 2.20 -15.08 -11.22
N TYR A 178 1.75 -16.29 -11.57
CA TYR A 178 2.55 -17.23 -12.38
C TYR A 178 2.68 -16.87 -13.86
N HIS A 179 2.09 -15.75 -14.30
CA HIS A 179 2.41 -15.15 -15.60
C HIS A 179 3.71 -14.32 -15.58
N ASP A 180 4.22 -13.97 -14.40
CA ASP A 180 5.49 -13.27 -14.24
C ASP A 180 6.62 -14.32 -14.01
N PRO A 181 7.58 -14.45 -14.93
CA PRO A 181 8.70 -15.38 -14.80
C PRO A 181 9.51 -15.22 -13.50
N ALA A 182 9.53 -14.00 -12.93
CA ALA A 182 10.20 -13.75 -11.66
C ALA A 182 9.52 -14.48 -10.47
N PHE A 183 8.25 -14.84 -10.61
CA PHE A 183 7.49 -15.59 -9.61
C PHE A 183 7.51 -17.10 -9.84
N THR A 184 7.62 -17.56 -11.09
CA THR A 184 7.64 -18.99 -11.40
C THR A 184 8.91 -19.68 -10.88
N ASP A 185 10.04 -18.97 -10.85
CA ASP A 185 11.32 -19.55 -10.39
C ASP A 185 11.34 -19.80 -8.86
N ARG A 186 10.58 -19.02 -8.09
CA ARG A 186 10.52 -19.10 -6.62
C ARG A 186 9.14 -18.67 -6.12
N PRO A 187 8.10 -19.49 -6.29
CA PRO A 187 6.75 -19.07 -5.98
C PRO A 187 6.62 -18.81 -4.47
N ARG A 188 5.88 -17.76 -4.14
CA ARG A 188 5.73 -17.26 -2.76
C ARG A 188 4.26 -17.24 -2.37
N PRO A 189 3.95 -17.46 -1.08
CA PRO A 189 2.59 -17.27 -0.59
C PRO A 189 2.11 -15.84 -0.81
N VAL A 190 0.82 -15.70 -1.10
CA VAL A 190 0.09 -14.43 -1.09
C VAL A 190 -0.75 -14.39 0.17
N VAL A 191 -0.72 -13.28 0.90
CA VAL A 191 -1.56 -13.04 2.09
C VAL A 191 -2.56 -11.96 1.76
N LEU A 192 -3.83 -12.23 2.04
CA LEU A 192 -4.92 -11.27 1.96
C LEU A 192 -5.39 -10.93 3.36
N VAL A 193 -5.51 -9.65 3.65
CA VAL A 193 -6.01 -9.13 4.92
C VAL A 193 -7.33 -8.42 4.66
N ALA A 194 -8.40 -8.95 5.24
CA ALA A 194 -9.69 -8.26 5.32
C ALA A 194 -9.71 -7.31 6.52
N GLY A 195 -10.12 -6.09 6.26
CA GLY A 195 -10.24 -5.01 7.22
C GLY A 195 -11.69 -4.71 7.57
N ARG A 196 -11.86 -3.93 8.63
CA ARG A 196 -13.11 -3.34 9.08
C ARG A 196 -12.84 -1.98 9.70
N ASP A 197 -13.91 -1.24 9.95
CA ASP A 197 -13.85 -0.01 10.71
C ASP A 197 -13.36 -0.23 12.16
N PRO A 198 -12.62 0.73 12.74
CA PRO A 198 -12.17 1.96 12.09
C PRO A 198 -11.05 1.70 11.07
N GLY A 199 -11.14 2.39 9.94
CA GLY A 199 -10.17 2.31 8.84
C GLY A 199 -10.42 3.33 7.75
N GLY A 200 -9.68 3.20 6.65
CA GLY A 200 -9.76 4.06 5.47
C GLY A 200 -8.55 4.98 5.32
N LEU A 201 -8.69 5.91 4.39
CA LEU A 201 -7.72 6.97 4.14
C LEU A 201 -7.79 8.01 5.26
N LEU A 202 -6.63 8.43 5.77
CA LEU A 202 -6.56 9.47 6.78
C LEU A 202 -6.99 10.82 6.19
N ASP A 203 -7.62 11.67 7.02
CA ASP A 203 -7.91 13.06 6.63
C ASP A 203 -6.64 13.89 6.47
N ARG A 204 -5.62 13.59 7.29
CA ARG A 204 -4.29 14.18 7.21
C ARG A 204 -3.23 13.07 7.31
N ALA A 205 -2.27 13.11 6.41
CA ALA A 205 -1.15 12.20 6.42
C ALA A 205 -0.21 12.50 7.61
N VAL A 206 0.25 11.46 8.31
CA VAL A 206 1.12 11.61 9.48
C VAL A 206 2.56 11.38 9.06
N ARG A 207 3.41 12.40 9.21
CA ARG A 207 4.84 12.28 8.90
C ARG A 207 5.52 11.33 9.89
N LEU A 208 6.13 10.28 9.35
CA LEU A 208 6.86 9.28 10.13
C LEU A 208 8.36 9.57 10.20
N SER A 209 8.95 10.25 9.20
CA SER A 209 10.40 10.42 9.10
C SER A 209 10.90 11.83 9.40
N ASP A 210 12.01 11.94 10.15
CA ASP A 210 12.68 13.20 10.47
C ASP A 210 13.76 13.55 9.42
N ARG A 211 14.64 12.60 9.09
CA ARG A 211 15.85 12.81 8.27
C ARG A 211 16.18 11.64 7.36
N ARG A 212 16.95 11.93 6.29
CA ARG A 212 17.63 10.91 5.48
C ARG A 212 19.02 10.66 6.02
N ARG A 213 19.51 9.42 5.88
CA ARG A 213 20.95 9.13 5.88
C ARG A 213 21.28 8.27 4.66
N GLY A 214 22.02 8.85 3.72
CA GLY A 214 22.30 8.22 2.43
C GLY A 214 20.99 7.90 1.67
N PRO A 215 20.84 6.69 1.09
CA PRO A 215 19.64 6.36 0.32
C PRO A 215 18.39 6.13 1.20
N ASN A 216 18.53 6.07 2.52
CA ASN A 216 17.52 5.53 3.44
C ASN A 216 16.85 6.60 4.31
N TYR A 217 15.57 6.38 4.61
CA TYR A 217 14.79 7.17 5.57
C TYR A 217 14.73 6.48 6.93
N TYR A 218 14.61 7.26 7.99
CA TYR A 218 14.49 6.77 9.36
C TYR A 218 13.27 7.39 10.04
N MET A 219 12.66 6.65 10.96
CA MET A 219 11.54 7.14 11.76
C MET A 219 12.02 8.21 12.74
N ALA A 220 11.25 9.28 12.88
CA ALA A 220 11.48 10.30 13.89
C ALA A 220 11.41 9.70 15.31
N ASP A 221 12.22 10.20 16.23
CA ASP A 221 12.37 9.60 17.57
C ASP A 221 11.08 9.71 18.41
N ASP A 222 10.33 10.81 18.28
CA ASP A 222 9.03 11.02 18.90
C ASP A 222 7.96 10.06 18.37
N VAL A 223 7.91 9.86 17.06
CA VAL A 223 7.04 8.86 16.42
C VAL A 223 7.42 7.45 16.86
N ALA A 224 8.73 7.13 16.91
CA ALA A 224 9.22 5.83 17.35
C ALA A 224 8.91 5.56 18.83
N ALA A 225 8.89 6.59 19.68
CA ALA A 225 8.50 6.47 21.09
C ALA A 225 7.03 6.05 21.25
N VAL A 226 6.14 6.53 20.38
CA VAL A 226 4.72 6.15 20.37
C VAL A 226 4.49 4.78 19.73
N LEU A 227 5.00 4.59 18.51
CA LEU A 227 4.71 3.38 17.72
C LEU A 227 5.52 2.16 18.19
N ARG A 228 6.60 2.34 18.95
CA ARG A 228 7.44 1.27 19.51
C ARG A 228 7.78 0.19 18.46
N PRO A 229 8.41 0.55 17.32
CA PRO A 229 8.79 -0.44 16.30
C PRO A 229 9.82 -1.43 16.85
N ARG A 230 9.60 -2.73 16.57
CA ARG A 230 10.48 -3.82 17.03
C ARG A 230 11.86 -3.82 16.37
N SER A 231 11.93 -3.39 15.11
CA SER A 231 13.19 -3.36 14.36
C SER A 231 13.87 -2.01 14.51
N ARG A 232 15.08 -1.99 15.06
CA ARG A 232 15.93 -0.79 15.20
C ARG A 232 17.35 -1.10 14.78
N THR A 233 18.01 -0.13 14.16
CA THR A 233 19.45 -0.14 13.87
C THR A 233 20.16 0.89 14.75
N GLU A 234 21.49 0.98 14.63
CA GLU A 234 22.28 2.06 15.25
C GLU A 234 21.86 3.49 14.83
N HIS A 235 21.07 3.61 13.76
CA HIS A 235 20.57 4.88 13.24
C HIS A 235 19.08 5.09 13.53
N GLY A 236 18.46 4.21 14.32
CA GLY A 236 17.03 4.24 14.63
C GLY A 236 16.22 3.26 13.79
N THR A 237 14.92 3.50 13.66
CA THR A 237 14.01 2.63 12.92
C THR A 237 14.10 2.92 11.43
N HIS A 238 14.56 1.95 10.65
CA HIS A 238 14.72 2.09 9.21
C HIS A 238 13.36 2.08 8.49
N LEU A 239 13.09 3.11 7.69
CA LEU A 239 11.89 3.24 6.84
C LEU A 239 12.20 3.06 5.34
N GLY A 240 13.40 2.54 5.03
CA GLY A 240 13.74 2.06 3.69
C GLY A 240 14.16 3.10 2.68
N GLY A 241 15.07 2.74 1.76
CA GLY A 241 15.04 3.20 0.37
C GLY A 241 13.93 2.47 -0.40
N PHE A 242 13.96 1.13 -0.31
CA PHE A 242 12.81 0.25 -0.55
C PHE A 242 12.00 0.13 0.75
N LYS A 243 10.72 0.56 0.74
CA LYS A 243 9.89 0.69 1.94
C LYS A 243 9.67 -0.72 2.58
N PRO A 244 10.05 -0.98 3.85
CA PRO A 244 9.82 -2.28 4.51
C PRO A 244 8.43 -2.40 5.18
N ALA A 245 8.12 -3.61 5.66
CA ALA A 245 7.07 -3.81 6.67
C ALA A 245 7.66 -3.82 8.07
N LEU A 246 7.05 -3.09 9.01
CA LEU A 246 7.50 -2.94 10.39
C LEU A 246 6.45 -3.45 11.37
N TRP A 247 6.91 -4.18 12.39
CA TRP A 247 6.06 -4.56 13.52
C TRP A 247 6.18 -3.52 14.62
N CYS A 248 5.06 -3.03 15.12
CA CYS A 248 4.97 -2.00 16.13
C CYS A 248 4.28 -2.54 17.38
N ASP A 249 4.95 -2.43 18.53
CA ASP A 249 4.43 -2.84 19.83
C ASP A 249 3.55 -1.73 20.42
N VAL A 250 2.50 -1.36 19.70
CA VAL A 250 1.52 -0.36 20.14
C VAL A 250 0.13 -0.95 20.06
N HIS A 251 -0.70 -0.64 21.05
CA HIS A 251 -2.09 -1.08 21.08
C HIS A 251 -2.89 -0.36 19.99
N ALA A 252 -3.90 -1.03 19.41
CA ALA A 252 -4.74 -0.46 18.35
C ALA A 252 -5.34 0.90 18.76
N ASP A 253 -5.93 1.02 19.95
CA ASP A 253 -6.51 2.28 20.45
C ASP A 253 -5.48 3.40 20.66
N GLU A 254 -4.23 3.06 20.98
CA GLU A 254 -3.16 4.04 21.11
C GLU A 254 -2.72 4.52 19.74
N PHE A 255 -2.61 3.60 18.77
CA PHE A 255 -2.34 3.93 17.37
C PHE A 255 -3.45 4.79 16.75
N ILE A 256 -4.72 4.45 16.96
CA ILE A 256 -5.86 5.22 16.44
C ILE A 256 -5.81 6.64 17.00
N ARG A 257 -5.59 6.80 18.31
CA ARG A 257 -5.41 8.13 18.91
C ARG A 257 -4.20 8.89 18.36
N PHE A 258 -3.12 8.20 18.03
CA PHE A 258 -1.94 8.81 17.40
C PHE A 258 -2.28 9.37 16.01
N VAL A 259 -3.00 8.61 15.17
CA VAL A 259 -3.33 9.06 13.81
C VAL A 259 -4.48 10.07 13.76
N SER A 260 -5.40 10.04 14.73
CA SER A 260 -6.52 10.99 14.80
C SER A 260 -6.15 12.38 15.31
N LYS A 261 -5.01 12.53 16.02
CA LYS A 261 -4.62 13.83 16.59
C LYS A 261 -4.10 14.81 15.53
N GLY A 262 -3.62 14.32 14.39
CA GLY A 262 -2.78 15.10 13.49
C GLY A 262 -1.47 15.53 14.18
N PRO A 263 -0.39 15.82 13.43
CA PRO A 263 0.78 16.50 14.00
C PRO A 263 0.43 17.91 14.48
#